data_AF-A0A2H0Q423-F1
#
_entry.id   AF-A0A2H0Q423-F1
#
_cell.length_a   1.000
_cell.length_b   1.000
_cell.length_c   1.000
_cell.angle_alpha   90.00
_cell.angle_beta   90.00
_cell.angle_gamma   90.00
#
_symmetry.space_group_name_H-M   'P 1'
#
loop_
_entity.id
_entity.type
_entity.pdbx_description
1 polymer ?
#
loop_
_entity_poly.entity_id
_entity_poly.type
_entity_poly.pdbx_seq_one_letter_code
_entity_poly.pdbx_strand_id
1 'polypeptide(L)'
;MKWHALILSLLALTLINIASLDWSKLGFVTKKNYRLDRTQEKLSRTFVTPIIIDKTTLCIDIVADSQIQVFLRSILFNGIHPKEHSFIEMDNKRIDIKWSNNQVNIISKLELNILKPFEKSSSRMCFNDVEINLENISIDQVVITNQSGKEIKQYFNNISPLLYQENVLSELKVPKSFKIIRDSIYISNSHHFINEDIFIPGSFKKLIVAAGAKLTFSANVSLLSYATLEAIGKKNKPIIIEGNDRAPFAILNAKSKSTLKFVNVSGGTQSHINGIPLSCSFCFYHNNVSIENSSFNNSKAEDALNIKKSEVNIENVEFSDNSSDGFDCDYCQLNLNNTFFRKNKGDGLDISHTQFNVKNVLFENNLDKGFSVGENSNGYLENATGIHNNIDIALKDSSYLKTKNINAKIESYIKKNYFSSPTLVQE
;
A
#
# COMPACT_ATOMS: atom_id res chain seq x y z
N MET A 1 -40.69 41.25 -24.06
CA MET A 1 -39.26 41.28 -24.46
C MET A 1 -38.48 42.15 -23.48
N LYS A 2 -37.82 41.54 -22.48
CA LYS A 2 -36.75 42.13 -21.62
C LYS A 2 -36.39 41.25 -20.38
N TRP A 3 -36.73 39.96 -20.40
CA TRP A 3 -36.35 39.01 -19.33
C TRP A 3 -35.57 37.78 -19.82
N HIS A 4 -35.39 37.60 -21.13
CA HIS A 4 -34.56 36.51 -21.69
C HIS A 4 -33.10 36.93 -21.97
N ALA A 5 -32.78 38.22 -21.89
CA ALA A 5 -31.43 38.73 -22.16
C ALA A 5 -30.51 38.75 -20.91
N LEU A 6 -31.06 38.69 -19.69
CA LEU A 6 -30.26 38.75 -18.46
C LEU A 6 -29.77 37.37 -17.99
N ILE A 7 -30.44 36.28 -18.38
CA ILE A 7 -30.05 34.91 -18.02
C ILE A 7 -28.94 34.38 -18.94
N LEU A 8 -28.88 34.85 -20.19
CA LEU A 8 -27.80 34.53 -21.13
C LEU A 8 -26.49 35.32 -20.84
N SER A 9 -26.56 36.49 -20.19
CA SER A 9 -25.35 37.22 -19.78
C SER A 9 -24.73 36.72 -18.48
N LEU A 10 -25.50 36.08 -17.57
CA LEU A 10 -24.95 35.43 -16.37
C LEU A 10 -24.35 34.05 -16.65
N LEU A 11 -24.83 33.34 -17.68
CA LEU A 11 -24.24 32.07 -18.13
C LEU A 11 -23.01 32.27 -19.03
N ALA A 12 -22.88 33.43 -19.70
CA ALA A 12 -21.68 33.77 -20.48
C ALA A 12 -20.50 34.30 -19.63
N LEU A 13 -20.75 34.75 -18.41
CA LEU A 13 -19.72 35.23 -17.46
C LEU A 13 -19.20 34.14 -16.49
N THR A 14 -19.81 32.95 -16.49
CA THR A 14 -19.32 31.78 -15.75
C THR A 14 -18.66 30.72 -16.65
N LEU A 15 -18.62 30.94 -17.97
CA LEU A 15 -18.03 30.01 -18.96
C LEU A 15 -16.74 30.52 -19.63
N ILE A 16 -16.20 31.67 -19.21
CA ILE A 16 -14.92 32.20 -19.70
C ILE A 16 -13.92 32.22 -18.54
N ASN A 17 -13.47 31.01 -18.16
CA ASN A 17 -12.08 30.75 -17.74
C ASN A 17 -11.76 29.26 -17.54
N ILE A 18 -12.55 28.34 -18.10
CA ILE A 18 -12.24 26.89 -18.07
C ILE A 18 -11.49 26.45 -19.35
N ALA A 19 -11.37 27.30 -20.37
CA ALA A 19 -10.70 26.99 -21.63
C ALA A 19 -9.23 27.45 -21.72
N SER A 20 -8.64 27.99 -20.64
CA SER A 20 -7.20 28.28 -20.55
C SER A 20 -6.50 27.56 -19.41
N LEU A 21 -7.14 26.53 -18.83
CA LEU A 21 -6.43 25.53 -18.06
C LEU A 21 -5.55 24.76 -19.06
N ASP A 22 -4.29 25.15 -19.07
CA ASP A 22 -3.22 24.37 -19.68
C ASP A 22 -3.26 22.97 -19.07
N TRP A 23 -3.86 22.03 -19.79
CA TRP A 23 -3.99 20.63 -19.36
C TRP A 23 -2.63 19.94 -19.18
N SER A 24 -1.52 20.58 -19.59
CA SER A 24 -0.16 20.15 -19.26
C SER A 24 0.28 20.51 -17.83
N LYS A 25 -0.48 21.36 -17.11
CA LYS A 25 -0.26 21.71 -15.70
C LYS A 25 -1.10 20.91 -14.70
N LEU A 26 -2.11 20.17 -15.15
CA LEU A 26 -2.75 19.11 -14.36
C LEU A 26 -1.92 17.84 -14.52
N GLY A 27 -0.81 17.79 -13.79
CA GLY A 27 0.08 16.64 -13.78
C GLY A 27 -0.66 15.39 -13.36
N PHE A 28 -0.92 14.51 -14.32
CA PHE A 28 -1.20 13.11 -14.05
C PHE A 28 -0.09 12.55 -13.15
N VAL A 29 -0.36 12.39 -11.86
CA VAL A 29 0.52 11.60 -10.99
C VAL A 29 0.21 10.13 -11.30
N THR A 30 0.78 9.69 -12.40
CA THR A 30 1.05 8.27 -12.64
C THR A 30 1.91 7.77 -11.48
N LYS A 31 1.72 6.52 -11.07
CA LYS A 31 2.68 5.78 -10.24
C LYS A 31 4.01 5.77 -11.01
N LYS A 32 4.83 6.79 -10.83
CA LYS A 32 6.28 6.61 -10.92
C LYS A 32 6.69 6.29 -9.49
N ASN A 33 7.10 5.05 -9.27
CA ASN A 33 8.36 4.88 -8.55
C ASN A 33 9.31 5.89 -9.20
N TYR A 34 9.73 6.94 -8.49
CA TYR A 34 10.62 7.93 -9.09
C TYR A 34 11.93 7.21 -9.42
N ARG A 35 12.05 6.87 -10.71
CA ARG A 35 13.15 6.15 -11.32
C ARG A 35 14.30 7.15 -11.43
N LEU A 36 15.46 6.75 -10.92
CA LEU A 36 16.74 7.43 -11.05
C LEU A 36 16.94 7.94 -12.48
N ASP A 37 17.32 9.21 -12.61
CA ASP A 37 18.23 9.55 -13.68
C ASP A 37 19.62 9.03 -13.27
N ARG A 38 20.20 8.19 -14.13
CA ARG A 38 21.42 7.44 -13.83
C ARG A 38 22.62 8.38 -13.93
N THR A 39 22.93 9.10 -12.85
CA THR A 39 24.34 9.44 -12.62
C THR A 39 24.99 8.21 -12.01
N GLN A 40 25.84 7.58 -12.81
CA GLN A 40 26.62 6.39 -12.50
C GLN A 40 27.23 6.46 -11.09
N GLU A 41 26.68 5.73 -10.14
CA GLU A 41 27.41 5.02 -9.08
C GLU A 41 26.41 4.32 -8.15
N LYS A 42 26.69 3.06 -7.85
CA LYS A 42 25.90 2.11 -7.06
C LYS A 42 25.41 2.72 -5.75
N LEU A 43 24.12 3.03 -5.63
CA LEU A 43 23.55 3.52 -4.36
C LEU A 43 22.20 2.88 -4.04
N SER A 44 22.11 2.45 -2.78
CA SER A 44 20.98 1.94 -2.02
C SER A 44 19.69 2.73 -2.24
N ARG A 45 18.55 2.06 -2.47
CA ARG A 45 17.25 2.77 -2.46
C ARG A 45 16.92 3.11 -1.01
N THR A 46 16.43 4.32 -0.78
CA THR A 46 15.84 4.69 0.52
C THR A 46 14.38 5.03 0.27
N PHE A 47 13.49 4.29 0.91
CA PHE A 47 12.07 4.55 0.93
C PHE A 47 11.77 5.48 2.09
N VAL A 48 11.09 6.59 1.80
CA VAL A 48 10.64 7.55 2.79
C VAL A 48 9.13 7.54 2.72
N THR A 49 8.49 7.19 3.83
CA THR A 49 7.05 7.10 3.93
C THR A 49 6.59 8.06 5.01
N PRO A 50 6.02 9.23 4.67
CA PRO A 50 5.38 10.07 5.65
C PRO A 50 4.09 9.41 6.14
N ILE A 51 3.82 9.51 7.43
CA ILE A 51 2.74 8.83 8.15
C ILE A 51 2.10 9.85 9.10
N ILE A 52 0.95 10.42 8.75
CA ILE A 52 0.25 11.35 9.68
C ILE A 52 -0.48 10.51 10.72
N ILE A 53 -0.08 10.55 12.00
CA ILE A 53 -0.69 9.81 13.10
C ILE A 53 -1.97 10.50 13.60
N ASP A 54 -1.92 11.82 13.76
CA ASP A 54 -3.04 12.66 14.18
C ASP A 54 -2.85 14.10 13.67
N LYS A 55 -3.73 15.04 14.06
CA LYS A 55 -3.70 16.45 13.61
C LYS A 55 -2.42 17.20 13.99
N THR A 56 -1.68 16.65 14.94
CA THR A 56 -0.51 17.23 15.58
C THR A 56 0.74 16.37 15.47
N THR A 57 0.64 15.20 14.85
CA THR A 57 1.73 14.22 14.81
C THR A 57 1.94 13.69 13.40
N LEU A 58 3.13 13.95 12.83
CA LEU A 58 3.59 13.33 11.58
C LEU A 58 4.78 12.43 11.87
N CYS A 59 4.70 11.16 11.55
CA CYS A 59 5.82 10.24 11.54
C CYS A 59 6.37 10.04 10.12
N ILE A 60 7.58 9.52 10.03
CA ILE A 60 8.23 9.13 8.77
C ILE A 60 8.96 7.84 9.01
N ASP A 61 8.59 6.84 8.23
CA ASP A 61 9.36 5.62 8.13
C ASP A 61 10.42 5.81 7.04
N ILE A 62 11.68 5.59 7.41
CA ILE A 62 12.81 5.58 6.49
C ILE A 62 13.32 4.15 6.45
N VAL A 63 13.24 3.54 5.28
CA VAL A 63 13.67 2.15 5.06
C VAL A 63 14.76 2.16 3.99
N ALA A 64 15.95 1.71 4.35
CA ALA A 64 17.02 1.52 3.38
C ALA A 64 16.89 0.13 2.75
N ASP A 65 16.78 0.07 1.43
CA ASP A 65 16.80 -1.14 0.57
C ASP A 65 18.21 -1.75 0.46
N SER A 66 19.11 -1.46 1.42
CA SER A 66 20.47 -1.96 1.37
C SER A 66 21.02 -2.20 2.76
N GLN A 67 22.01 -3.10 2.85
CA GLN A 67 22.80 -3.32 4.05
C GLN A 67 23.77 -2.15 4.39
N ILE A 68 23.70 -1.04 3.66
CA ILE A 68 24.56 0.13 3.87
C ILE A 68 23.88 1.05 4.87
N GLN A 69 24.59 1.43 5.95
CA GLN A 69 24.13 2.46 6.87
C GLN A 69 23.98 3.79 6.12
N VAL A 70 22.77 4.34 6.16
CA VAL A 70 22.41 5.66 5.60
C VAL A 70 22.15 6.62 6.76
N PHE A 71 22.61 7.85 6.62
CA PHE A 71 22.46 8.90 7.62
C PHE A 71 21.48 9.92 7.09
N LEU A 72 20.33 10.11 7.73
CA LEU A 72 19.44 11.20 7.37
C LEU A 72 20.08 12.53 7.73
N ARG A 73 20.40 13.36 6.73
CA ARG A 73 20.96 14.69 6.93
C ARG A 73 19.87 15.74 7.02
N SER A 74 18.97 15.78 6.03
CA SER A 74 17.81 16.67 6.09
C SER A 74 16.55 16.16 5.41
N ILE A 75 15.39 16.63 5.87
CA ILE A 75 14.10 16.46 5.19
C ILE A 75 13.47 17.84 4.99
N LEU A 76 12.93 18.07 3.80
CA LEU A 76 12.16 19.25 3.42
C LEU A 76 10.67 18.89 3.33
N PHE A 77 9.84 19.48 4.19
CA PHE A 77 8.37 19.30 4.18
C PHE A 77 7.62 20.52 3.72
N ASN A 78 6.52 20.31 3.00
CA ASN A 78 5.45 21.28 2.84
C ASN A 78 4.24 20.94 3.71
N GLY A 79 3.49 21.98 4.11
CA GLY A 79 2.24 21.81 4.85
C GLY A 79 2.39 21.46 6.34
N ILE A 80 3.56 21.68 6.95
CA ILE A 80 3.78 21.48 8.39
C ILE A 80 4.24 22.78 9.03
N HIS A 81 3.58 23.17 10.12
CA HIS A 81 3.90 24.36 10.90
C HIS A 81 4.21 23.96 12.35
N PRO A 82 5.46 24.12 12.83
CA PRO A 82 5.78 23.80 14.22
C PRO A 82 5.15 24.80 15.19
N LYS A 83 4.75 24.32 16.37
CA LYS A 83 4.29 25.11 17.52
C LYS A 83 5.43 25.28 18.53
N GLU A 84 5.17 26.08 19.57
CA GLU A 84 6.14 26.43 20.61
C GLU A 84 6.79 25.21 21.29
N HIS A 85 6.06 24.11 21.41
CA HIS A 85 6.53 22.89 22.07
C HIS A 85 6.80 21.73 21.13
N SER A 86 6.89 21.97 19.81
CA SER A 86 7.20 20.91 18.85
C SER A 86 8.52 20.21 19.16
N PHE A 87 8.54 18.89 19.04
CA PHE A 87 9.74 18.08 19.22
C PHE A 87 9.78 16.93 18.21
N ILE A 88 10.98 16.41 17.95
CA ILE A 88 11.16 15.16 17.23
C ILE A 88 11.35 14.03 18.23
N GLU A 89 10.66 12.92 18.01
CA GLU A 89 10.94 11.66 18.65
C GLU A 89 11.53 10.68 17.64
N MET A 90 12.64 10.03 18.01
CA MET A 90 13.28 8.99 17.21
C MET A 90 13.97 7.98 18.13
N ASP A 91 13.72 6.69 17.93
CA ASP A 91 14.25 5.60 18.76
C ASP A 91 14.06 5.85 20.28
N ASN A 92 12.86 6.29 20.67
CA ASN A 92 12.48 6.67 22.04
C ASN A 92 13.33 7.81 22.65
N LYS A 93 14.02 8.59 21.82
CA LYS A 93 14.77 9.79 22.24
C LYS A 93 14.05 11.03 21.74
N ARG A 94 13.79 11.94 22.67
CA ARG A 94 13.32 13.29 22.36
C ARG A 94 14.48 14.15 21.89
N ILE A 95 14.25 14.87 20.79
CA ILE A 95 15.15 15.85 20.22
C ILE A 95 14.37 17.17 20.19
N ASP A 96 14.73 18.09 21.08
CA ASP A 96 14.17 19.44 21.07
C ASP A 96 14.69 20.19 19.85
N ILE A 97 13.78 20.83 19.11
CA ILE A 97 14.11 21.53 17.88
C ILE A 97 14.21 23.02 18.21
N LYS A 98 15.38 23.62 17.98
CA LYS A 98 15.54 25.08 18.07
C LYS A 98 15.24 25.70 16.72
N TRP A 99 14.14 26.45 16.63
CA TRP A 99 13.76 27.22 15.46
C TRP A 99 14.42 28.61 15.50
N SER A 100 15.14 29.00 14.45
CA SER A 100 15.68 30.36 14.30
C SER A 100 14.75 31.23 13.47
N ASN A 101 14.11 32.21 14.10
CA ASN A 101 13.29 33.21 13.41
C ASN A 101 14.16 34.22 12.65
N ASN A 102 14.16 34.14 11.31
CA ASN A 102 14.21 35.26 10.33
C ASN A 102 14.70 34.89 8.92
N GLN A 103 14.33 33.70 8.43
CA GLN A 103 13.85 33.56 7.05
C GLN A 103 12.45 32.94 7.07
N VAL A 104 11.53 33.59 7.79
CA VAL A 104 10.09 33.37 7.65
C VAL A 104 9.63 34.15 6.42
N ASN A 105 10.06 33.66 5.26
CA ASN A 105 9.58 34.08 3.94
C ASN A 105 9.66 32.87 3.01
N ILE A 106 9.11 31.75 3.44
CA ILE A 106 8.85 30.62 2.55
C ILE A 106 7.48 30.07 2.93
N ILE A 107 6.54 30.24 2.02
CA ILE A 107 5.33 29.45 1.96
C ILE A 107 5.79 27.98 2.02
N SER A 108 5.42 27.32 3.11
CA SER A 108 5.39 25.86 3.26
C SER A 108 6.70 25.08 3.12
N LYS A 109 7.86 25.42 3.73
CA LYS A 109 9.07 24.54 3.67
C LYS A 109 9.84 24.41 5.00
N LEU A 110 10.04 23.17 5.48
CA LEU A 110 10.76 22.86 6.74
C LEU A 110 11.98 21.98 6.51
N GLU A 111 13.21 22.45 6.77
CA GLU A 111 14.45 21.65 6.72
C GLU A 111 14.96 21.28 8.13
N LEU A 112 15.33 20.01 8.35
CA LEU A 112 15.84 19.50 9.62
C LEU A 112 17.26 18.98 9.49
N ASN A 113 18.15 19.24 10.44
CA ASN A 113 19.51 18.69 10.41
C ASN A 113 19.70 17.63 11.51
N ILE A 114 19.81 16.35 11.14
CA ILE A 114 19.95 15.24 12.11
C ILE A 114 21.38 14.70 12.07
N LEU A 115 22.23 15.19 12.97
CA LEU A 115 23.65 14.80 13.03
C LEU A 115 23.86 13.57 13.95
N LYS A 116 23.19 12.43 13.69
CA LYS A 116 23.42 11.17 14.43
C LYS A 116 23.38 9.91 13.54
N PRO A 117 24.20 8.87 13.83
CA PRO A 117 24.20 7.60 13.11
C PRO A 117 22.89 6.82 13.24
N PHE A 118 22.37 6.33 12.11
CA PHE A 118 21.30 5.34 12.05
C PHE A 118 21.94 3.95 11.95
N GLU A 119 21.58 3.04 12.85
CA GLU A 119 22.14 1.68 12.89
C GLU A 119 21.15 0.60 12.43
N LYS A 120 19.98 0.94 11.87
CA LYS A 120 18.94 -0.03 11.51
C LYS A 120 18.45 0.09 10.07
N SER A 121 17.97 -1.04 9.54
CA SER A 121 17.35 -1.21 8.22
C SER A 121 16.03 -0.43 8.07
N SER A 122 15.39 -0.07 9.18
CA SER A 122 14.25 0.86 9.22
C SER A 122 14.28 1.68 10.51
N SER A 123 13.95 2.97 10.41
CA SER A 123 13.80 3.88 11.53
C SER A 123 12.55 4.74 11.35
N ARG A 124 11.85 5.01 12.45
CA ARG A 124 10.71 5.92 12.51
C ARG A 124 11.10 7.20 13.23
N MET A 125 10.80 8.33 12.61
CA MET A 125 10.95 9.67 13.20
C MET A 125 9.59 10.34 13.26
N CYS A 126 9.19 10.89 14.40
CA CYS A 126 7.90 11.55 14.59
C CYS A 126 8.05 13.02 15.02
N PHE A 127 7.43 13.91 14.25
CA PHE A 127 7.17 15.30 14.56
C PHE A 127 5.93 15.39 15.42
N ASN A 128 6.09 15.82 16.66
CA ASN A 128 5.00 15.98 17.61
C ASN A 128 4.69 17.47 17.83
N ASP A 129 3.44 17.74 18.21
CA ASP A 129 2.90 19.08 18.45
C ASP A 129 3.12 20.04 17.27
N VAL A 130 2.82 19.59 16.06
CA VAL A 130 2.82 20.42 14.85
C VAL A 130 1.40 20.79 14.42
N GLU A 131 1.25 21.73 13.50
CA GLU A 131 0.03 21.96 12.74
C GLU A 131 0.24 21.42 11.33
N ILE A 132 -0.69 20.59 10.86
CA ILE A 132 -0.58 19.87 9.58
C ILE A 132 -1.67 20.34 8.62
N ASN A 133 -1.26 20.96 7.51
CA ASN A 133 -2.13 21.27 6.38
C ASN A 133 -2.17 20.08 5.40
N LEU A 134 -3.25 19.29 5.51
CA LEU A 134 -3.43 18.09 4.68
C LEU A 134 -3.57 18.36 3.17
N GLU A 135 -4.04 19.54 2.78
CA GLU A 135 -4.25 19.86 1.36
C GLU A 135 -2.92 20.11 0.63
N ASN A 136 -1.86 20.43 1.38
CA ASN A 136 -0.56 20.83 0.84
C ASN A 136 0.63 20.08 1.48
N ILE A 137 0.39 18.88 2.05
CA ILE A 137 1.47 18.11 2.65
C ILE A 137 2.26 17.33 1.58
N SER A 138 3.55 17.63 1.49
CA SER A 138 4.50 16.89 0.68
C SER A 138 5.85 16.74 1.39
N ILE A 139 6.55 15.65 1.09
CA ILE A 139 8.01 15.63 1.23
C ILE A 139 8.59 16.03 -0.11
N ASP A 140 9.38 17.09 -0.12
CA ASP A 140 10.01 17.65 -1.32
C ASP A 140 11.44 17.13 -1.51
N GLN A 141 12.13 16.84 -0.40
CA GLN A 141 13.52 16.43 -0.42
C GLN A 141 13.89 15.65 0.85
N VAL A 142 14.66 14.58 0.69
CA VAL A 142 15.42 13.94 1.77
C VAL A 142 16.87 13.88 1.35
N VAL A 143 17.76 14.45 2.15
CA VAL A 143 19.20 14.31 1.96
C VAL A 143 19.67 13.23 2.90
N ILE A 144 20.26 12.17 2.35
CA ILE A 144 20.96 11.15 3.14
C ILE A 144 22.46 11.21 2.84
N THR A 145 23.29 10.86 3.81
CA THR A 145 24.74 10.66 3.63
C THR A 145 25.07 9.19 3.84
N ASN A 146 25.99 8.64 3.06
CA ASN A 146 26.53 7.30 3.35
C ASN A 146 27.65 7.39 4.41
N GLN A 147 28.18 6.24 4.86
CA GLN A 147 29.29 6.17 5.83
C GLN A 147 30.57 6.92 5.39
N SER A 148 30.76 7.16 4.08
CA SER A 148 31.90 7.91 3.56
C SER A 148 31.68 9.43 3.57
N GLY A 149 30.57 9.92 4.12
CA GLY A 149 30.22 11.36 4.14
C GLY A 149 29.76 11.92 2.78
N LYS A 150 29.55 11.08 1.77
CA LYS A 150 29.06 11.52 0.45
C LYS A 150 27.56 11.78 0.55
N GLU A 151 27.15 13.01 0.22
CA GLU A 151 25.74 13.39 0.19
C GLU A 151 25.02 12.75 -1.00
N ILE A 152 23.86 12.20 -0.71
CA ILE A 152 22.88 11.70 -1.67
C ILE A 152 21.63 12.55 -1.44
N LYS A 153 21.45 13.56 -2.30
CA LYS A 153 20.25 14.38 -2.29
C LYS A 153 19.15 13.63 -3.04
N GLN A 154 18.12 13.21 -2.34
CA GLN A 154 16.96 12.55 -2.91
C GLN A 154 15.81 13.56 -2.95
N TYR A 155 15.42 13.96 -4.16
CA TYR A 155 14.27 14.86 -4.35
C TYR A 155 13.02 14.01 -4.53
N PHE A 156 11.95 14.43 -3.88
CA PHE A 156 10.66 13.78 -3.95
C PHE A 156 9.68 14.76 -4.55
N ASN A 157 9.03 14.37 -5.65
CA ASN A 157 7.96 15.19 -6.21
C ASN A 157 6.67 14.78 -5.51
N ASN A 158 6.21 15.59 -4.55
CA ASN A 158 4.88 15.47 -3.95
C ASN A 158 4.57 14.10 -3.33
N ILE A 159 5.34 13.63 -2.34
CA ILE A 159 4.87 12.48 -1.55
C ILE A 159 3.71 12.94 -0.66
N SER A 160 2.49 12.57 -1.02
CA SER A 160 1.37 12.59 -0.09
C SER A 160 1.63 11.54 1.00
N PRO A 161 1.57 11.89 2.30
CA PRO A 161 1.69 10.94 3.40
C PRO A 161 0.73 9.77 3.27
N LEU A 162 1.21 8.59 3.63
CA LEU A 162 0.36 7.48 4.04
C LEU A 162 -0.43 7.96 5.27
N LEU A 163 -1.66 8.40 5.02
CA LEU A 163 -2.56 8.89 6.05
C LEU A 163 -2.87 7.75 7.02
N TYR A 164 -2.24 7.77 8.21
CA TYR A 164 -2.64 6.98 9.36
C TYR A 164 -3.82 7.72 10.00
N GLN A 165 -4.98 7.69 9.32
CA GLN A 165 -6.20 8.33 9.84
C GLN A 165 -6.74 7.53 11.03
N GLU A 166 -6.05 7.61 12.16
CA GLU A 166 -6.72 7.33 13.42
C GLU A 166 -7.68 8.46 13.77
N ASN A 167 -7.38 9.73 13.45
CA ASN A 167 -8.21 10.84 13.98
C ASN A 167 -8.32 12.12 13.14
N VAL A 168 -7.85 12.16 11.88
CA VAL A 168 -7.66 13.47 11.24
C VAL A 168 -8.88 14.00 10.48
N LEU A 169 -9.37 13.45 9.37
CA LEU A 169 -10.24 14.26 8.50
C LEU A 169 -11.27 13.53 7.60
N SER A 170 -12.08 12.59 8.12
CA SER A 170 -13.27 12.17 7.38
C SER A 170 -14.40 11.67 8.27
N GLU A 171 -15.58 12.25 8.06
CA GLU A 171 -16.84 11.70 8.57
C GLU A 171 -17.00 10.26 8.07
N LEU A 172 -17.53 9.41 8.93
CA LEU A 172 -17.97 8.08 8.52
C LEU A 172 -18.89 8.20 7.30
N LYS A 173 -18.51 7.58 6.19
CA LYS A 173 -19.34 7.47 4.99
C LYS A 173 -19.71 6.01 4.78
N VAL A 174 -20.90 5.61 5.23
CA VAL A 174 -21.42 4.26 5.02
C VAL A 174 -22.86 4.34 4.52
N PRO A 175 -23.31 3.39 3.67
CA PRO A 175 -24.70 3.32 3.25
C PRO A 175 -25.63 3.19 4.46
N LYS A 176 -26.83 3.77 4.39
CA LYS A 176 -27.86 3.66 5.46
C LYS A 176 -28.23 2.20 5.81
N SER A 177 -28.00 1.27 4.89
CA SER A 177 -28.21 -0.16 5.13
C SER A 177 -27.22 -0.78 6.11
N PHE A 178 -26.08 -0.14 6.37
CA PHE A 178 -25.09 -0.64 7.32
C PHE A 178 -25.49 -0.21 8.73
N LYS A 179 -25.43 -1.14 9.67
CA LYS A 179 -25.78 -0.86 11.06
C LYS A 179 -24.54 -0.46 11.84
N ILE A 180 -24.65 0.62 12.61
CA ILE A 180 -23.62 1.03 13.55
C ILE A 180 -24.02 0.51 14.93
N ILE A 181 -23.19 -0.35 15.51
CA ILE A 181 -23.42 -0.90 16.85
C ILE A 181 -22.16 -0.64 17.67
N ARG A 182 -22.24 0.30 18.61
CA ARG A 182 -21.10 0.77 19.41
C ARG A 182 -19.97 1.27 18.49
N ASP A 183 -18.80 0.63 18.57
CA ASP A 183 -17.59 0.92 17.80
C ASP A 183 -17.41 -0.01 16.59
N SER A 184 -18.49 -0.64 16.12
CA SER A 184 -18.47 -1.58 14.99
C SER A 184 -19.48 -1.22 13.90
N ILE A 185 -19.08 -1.39 12.65
CA ILE A 185 -19.95 -1.32 11.46
C ILE A 185 -20.35 -2.73 11.06
N TYR A 186 -21.64 -2.97 10.85
CA TYR A 186 -22.20 -4.28 10.53
C TYR A 186 -22.93 -4.26 9.17
N ILE A 187 -22.49 -5.14 8.28
CA ILE A 187 -23.13 -5.43 6.99
C ILE A 187 -23.92 -6.72 7.13
N SER A 188 -25.24 -6.64 6.94
CA SER A 188 -26.14 -7.79 7.06
C SER A 188 -25.96 -8.81 5.92
N ASN A 189 -26.53 -9.99 6.11
CA ASN A 189 -26.50 -11.10 5.15
C ASN A 189 -27.41 -10.91 3.92
N SER A 190 -27.66 -9.66 3.54
CA SER A 190 -28.49 -9.26 2.41
C SER A 190 -27.62 -8.90 1.20
N HIS A 191 -28.28 -8.66 0.07
CA HIS A 191 -27.62 -8.01 -1.07
C HIS A 191 -27.56 -6.50 -0.83
N HIS A 192 -26.35 -5.96 -0.84
CA HIS A 192 -26.06 -4.54 -0.76
C HIS A 192 -25.51 -4.05 -2.11
N PHE A 193 -26.25 -3.18 -2.77
CA PHE A 193 -25.75 -2.41 -3.91
C PHE A 193 -25.05 -1.16 -3.38
N ILE A 194 -23.79 -0.98 -3.76
CA ILE A 194 -22.92 0.09 -3.27
C ILE A 194 -22.56 0.97 -4.47
N ASN A 195 -23.11 2.18 -4.49
CA ASN A 195 -22.98 3.14 -5.59
C ASN A 195 -22.22 4.42 -5.20
N GLU A 196 -21.74 4.49 -3.96
CA GLU A 196 -20.95 5.59 -3.43
C GLU A 196 -19.80 5.04 -2.58
N ASP A 197 -18.67 5.76 -2.56
CA ASP A 197 -17.52 5.37 -1.77
C ASP A 197 -17.86 5.17 -0.30
N ILE A 198 -17.28 4.13 0.28
CA ILE A 198 -17.41 3.80 1.68
C ILE A 198 -16.11 4.18 2.39
N PHE A 199 -16.24 4.96 3.45
CA PHE A 199 -15.13 5.38 4.28
C PHE A 199 -15.41 5.07 5.75
N ILE A 200 -14.55 4.28 6.39
CA ILE A 200 -14.65 3.92 7.81
C ILE A 200 -13.40 4.41 8.56
N PRO A 201 -13.50 5.45 9.41
CA PRO A 201 -12.37 6.00 10.15
C PRO A 201 -11.85 5.06 11.24
N GLY A 202 -10.62 5.30 11.72
CA GLY A 202 -9.95 4.49 12.75
C GLY A 202 -10.61 4.54 14.13
N SER A 203 -11.61 5.40 14.34
CA SER A 203 -12.45 5.40 15.54
C SER A 203 -13.33 4.14 15.67
N PHE A 204 -13.57 3.42 14.56
CA PHE A 204 -14.26 2.14 14.57
C PHE A 204 -13.27 0.99 14.72
N LYS A 205 -13.57 0.04 15.61
CA LYS A 205 -12.71 -1.13 15.84
C LYS A 205 -12.89 -2.20 14.77
N LYS A 206 -14.14 -2.43 14.33
CA LYS A 206 -14.48 -3.53 13.42
C LYS A 206 -15.41 -3.13 12.29
N LEU A 207 -15.13 -3.66 11.10
CA LEU A 207 -16.05 -3.82 10.00
C LEU A 207 -16.43 -5.30 9.92
N ILE A 208 -17.69 -5.62 10.21
CA ILE A 208 -18.20 -7.00 10.29
C ILE A 208 -19.10 -7.27 9.09
N VAL A 209 -18.80 -8.30 8.33
CA VAL A 209 -19.59 -8.75 7.18
C VAL A 209 -20.21 -10.10 7.49
N ALA A 210 -21.53 -10.14 7.57
CA ALA A 210 -22.26 -11.35 7.95
C ALA A 210 -22.18 -12.44 6.88
N ALA A 211 -22.14 -13.71 7.30
CA ALA A 211 -22.19 -14.85 6.40
C ALA A 211 -23.40 -14.78 5.44
N GLY A 212 -23.16 -14.96 4.14
CA GLY A 212 -24.16 -14.85 3.09
C GLY A 212 -24.39 -13.44 2.55
N ALA A 213 -23.70 -12.42 3.07
CA ALA A 213 -23.77 -11.07 2.50
C ALA A 213 -23.24 -11.05 1.07
N LYS A 214 -23.91 -10.27 0.22
CA LYS A 214 -23.46 -9.98 -1.15
C LYS A 214 -23.29 -8.47 -1.30
N LEU A 215 -22.08 -8.03 -1.62
CA LEU A 215 -21.74 -6.63 -1.86
C LEU A 215 -21.43 -6.45 -3.34
N THR A 216 -22.28 -5.72 -4.07
CA THR A 216 -22.08 -5.39 -5.48
C THR A 216 -21.76 -3.91 -5.60
N PHE A 217 -20.53 -3.61 -6.02
CA PHE A 217 -20.03 -2.25 -6.18
C PHE A 217 -20.25 -1.75 -7.61
N SER A 218 -20.63 -0.48 -7.74
CA SER A 218 -20.63 0.23 -9.02
C SER A 218 -19.20 0.56 -9.47
N ALA A 219 -19.03 0.92 -10.74
CA ALA A 219 -17.74 1.31 -11.27
C ALA A 219 -17.13 2.48 -10.49
N ASN A 220 -15.82 2.42 -10.26
CA ASN A 220 -15.02 3.40 -9.52
C ASN A 220 -15.41 3.62 -8.05
N VAL A 221 -16.32 2.80 -7.50
CA VAL A 221 -16.70 2.89 -6.09
C VAL A 221 -15.77 2.05 -5.23
N SER A 222 -15.27 2.65 -4.16
CA SER A 222 -14.29 2.06 -3.25
C SER A 222 -14.86 1.77 -1.87
N LEU A 223 -14.14 0.92 -1.13
CA LEU A 223 -14.27 0.85 0.32
C LEU A 223 -12.89 1.02 0.94
N LEU A 224 -12.73 2.08 1.72
CA LEU A 224 -11.55 2.33 2.52
C LEU A 224 -11.90 2.27 4.01
N SER A 225 -11.22 1.41 4.76
CA SER A 225 -11.49 1.22 6.18
C SER A 225 -10.20 1.16 6.98
N TYR A 226 -10.20 1.85 8.12
CA TYR A 226 -9.19 1.72 9.17
C TYR A 226 -9.63 0.78 10.31
N ALA A 227 -10.86 0.27 10.23
CA ALA A 227 -11.36 -0.75 11.14
C ALA A 227 -10.89 -2.16 10.72
N THR A 228 -10.75 -3.06 11.69
CA THR A 228 -10.40 -4.47 11.46
C THR A 228 -11.52 -5.18 10.71
N LEU A 229 -11.20 -5.90 9.63
CA LEU A 229 -12.20 -6.63 8.85
C LEU A 229 -12.47 -8.01 9.46
N GLU A 230 -13.74 -8.30 9.73
CA GLU A 230 -14.23 -9.61 10.13
C GLU A 230 -15.29 -10.08 9.11
N ALA A 231 -14.84 -10.80 8.08
CA ALA A 231 -15.68 -11.36 7.02
C ALA A 231 -15.71 -12.88 7.11
N ILE A 232 -16.59 -13.41 7.97
CA ILE A 232 -16.67 -14.85 8.28
C ILE A 232 -17.93 -15.44 7.66
N GLY A 233 -17.80 -15.92 6.43
CA GLY A 233 -18.80 -16.69 5.71
C GLY A 233 -18.89 -18.16 6.14
N LYS A 234 -19.69 -18.94 5.40
CA LYS A 234 -19.80 -20.40 5.53
C LYS A 234 -19.75 -21.04 4.16
N LYS A 235 -19.31 -22.30 4.05
CA LYS A 235 -19.29 -23.05 2.78
C LYS A 235 -20.60 -22.97 1.98
N ASN A 236 -21.75 -23.03 2.66
CA ASN A 236 -23.08 -22.95 2.05
C ASN A 236 -23.68 -21.52 2.01
N LYS A 237 -23.01 -20.55 2.63
CA LYS A 237 -23.40 -19.13 2.67
C LYS A 237 -22.13 -18.27 2.62
N PRO A 238 -21.39 -18.30 1.49
CA PRO A 238 -20.17 -17.52 1.35
C PRO A 238 -20.52 -16.03 1.34
N ILE A 239 -19.55 -15.19 1.70
CA ILE A 239 -19.63 -13.76 1.47
C ILE A 239 -19.18 -13.49 0.04
N ILE A 240 -19.91 -12.67 -0.71
CA ILE A 240 -19.59 -12.31 -2.08
C ILE A 240 -19.28 -10.81 -2.14
N ILE A 241 -18.13 -10.46 -2.69
CA ILE A 241 -17.71 -9.08 -2.95
C ILE A 241 -17.41 -8.99 -4.44
N GLU A 242 -18.23 -8.25 -5.20
CA GLU A 242 -18.14 -8.19 -6.66
C GLU A 242 -18.27 -6.76 -7.20
N GLY A 243 -17.80 -6.58 -8.42
CA GLY A 243 -17.93 -5.34 -9.20
C GLY A 243 -16.79 -5.27 -10.20
N ASN A 244 -17.08 -5.30 -11.51
CA ASN A 244 -16.06 -5.48 -12.53
C ASN A 244 -15.00 -4.37 -12.51
N ASP A 245 -15.45 -3.13 -12.46
CA ASP A 245 -14.64 -1.92 -12.46
C ASP A 245 -14.72 -1.17 -11.13
N ARG A 246 -15.00 -1.88 -10.02
CA ARG A 246 -15.01 -1.27 -8.69
C ARG A 246 -13.61 -0.77 -8.35
N ALA A 247 -13.53 0.35 -7.64
CA ALA A 247 -12.26 0.78 -7.07
C ALA A 247 -11.87 -0.17 -5.89
N PRO A 248 -10.65 -0.02 -5.34
CA PRO A 248 -10.13 -0.92 -4.33
C PRO A 248 -11.03 -1.08 -3.09
N PHE A 249 -11.03 -2.29 -2.53
CA PHE A 249 -11.44 -2.54 -1.15
C PHE A 249 -10.16 -2.60 -0.32
N ALA A 250 -9.95 -1.63 0.55
CA ALA A 250 -8.71 -1.46 1.31
C ALA A 250 -8.95 -1.40 2.82
N ILE A 251 -8.21 -2.22 3.55
CA ILE A 251 -8.07 -2.14 5.00
C ILE A 251 -6.66 -1.61 5.32
N LEU A 252 -6.58 -0.45 5.96
CA LEU A 252 -5.31 0.21 6.25
C LEU A 252 -5.13 0.40 7.76
N ASN A 253 -3.94 0.10 8.28
CA ASN A 253 -3.55 0.40 9.67
C ASN A 253 -4.53 -0.12 10.74
N ALA A 254 -5.26 -1.19 10.46
CA ALA A 254 -6.19 -1.75 11.43
C ALA A 254 -5.42 -2.42 12.59
N LYS A 255 -5.80 -2.04 13.82
CA LYS A 255 -5.09 -2.39 15.07
C LYS A 255 -5.08 -3.88 15.40
N SER A 256 -6.02 -4.64 14.86
CA SER A 256 -6.18 -6.06 15.16
C SER A 256 -6.19 -6.88 13.88
N LYS A 257 -5.89 -8.17 14.01
CA LYS A 257 -5.82 -9.08 12.88
C LYS A 257 -7.16 -9.18 12.14
N SER A 258 -7.18 -8.91 10.85
CA SER A 258 -8.36 -9.12 10.00
C SER A 258 -8.52 -10.61 9.66
N THR A 259 -9.77 -11.04 9.50
CA THR A 259 -10.11 -12.44 9.20
C THR A 259 -11.10 -12.52 8.04
N LEU A 260 -10.76 -13.34 7.05
CA LEU A 260 -11.60 -13.68 5.91
C LEU A 260 -11.77 -15.19 5.86
N LYS A 261 -13.01 -15.67 5.83
CA LYS A 261 -13.31 -17.09 5.73
C LYS A 261 -14.52 -17.32 4.83
N PHE A 262 -14.41 -18.20 3.82
CA PHE A 262 -15.48 -18.40 2.83
C PHE A 262 -15.92 -17.08 2.16
N VAL A 263 -14.94 -16.32 1.67
CA VAL A 263 -15.15 -15.05 0.96
C VAL A 263 -14.77 -15.22 -0.51
N ASN A 264 -15.66 -14.82 -1.42
CA ASN A 264 -15.39 -14.79 -2.85
C ASN A 264 -15.32 -13.34 -3.31
N VAL A 265 -14.14 -12.92 -3.75
CA VAL A 265 -13.88 -11.60 -4.29
C VAL A 265 -13.74 -11.71 -5.80
N SER A 266 -14.49 -10.90 -6.54
CA SER A 266 -14.40 -10.84 -8.01
C SER A 266 -14.38 -9.43 -8.56
N GLY A 267 -13.58 -9.23 -9.61
CA GLY A 267 -13.42 -7.92 -10.24
C GLY A 267 -12.66 -6.92 -9.36
N GLY A 268 -12.60 -5.69 -9.87
CA GLY A 268 -11.93 -4.57 -9.21
C GLY A 268 -10.76 -4.05 -10.02
N THR A 269 -10.43 -2.79 -9.79
CA THR A 269 -9.31 -2.08 -10.40
C THR A 269 -8.45 -1.44 -9.32
N GLN A 270 -7.24 -1.05 -9.68
CA GLN A 270 -6.44 -0.13 -8.90
C GLN A 270 -7.05 1.28 -8.89
N SER A 271 -6.72 2.09 -7.88
CA SER A 271 -7.10 3.50 -7.82
C SER A 271 -6.18 4.29 -6.90
N HIS A 272 -6.34 5.61 -6.90
CA HIS A 272 -5.75 6.51 -5.91
C HIS A 272 -6.88 7.04 -5.03
N ILE A 273 -6.92 6.62 -3.76
CA ILE A 273 -7.99 6.99 -2.82
C ILE A 273 -7.37 7.83 -1.71
N ASN A 274 -7.88 9.05 -1.49
CA ASN A 274 -7.36 9.98 -0.47
C ASN A 274 -5.84 10.19 -0.55
N GLY A 275 -5.29 10.27 -1.77
CA GLY A 275 -3.84 10.39 -2.00
C GLY A 275 -3.04 9.10 -1.83
N ILE A 276 -3.68 7.98 -1.49
CA ILE A 276 -3.04 6.68 -1.29
C ILE A 276 -3.11 5.89 -2.60
N PRO A 277 -1.97 5.59 -3.25
CA PRO A 277 -1.94 4.72 -4.42
C PRO A 277 -2.20 3.27 -3.98
N LEU A 278 -3.29 2.68 -4.47
CA LEU A 278 -3.68 1.31 -4.20
C LEU A 278 -3.64 0.54 -5.52
N SER A 279 -2.58 -0.23 -5.72
CA SER A 279 -2.34 -1.05 -6.93
C SER A 279 -3.20 -2.32 -6.99
N CYS A 280 -4.11 -2.48 -6.04
CA CYS A 280 -4.79 -3.74 -5.77
C CYS A 280 -6.31 -3.62 -5.87
N SER A 281 -6.95 -4.72 -6.24
CA SER A 281 -8.41 -4.85 -6.10
C SER A 281 -8.84 -5.05 -4.65
N PHE A 282 -8.02 -5.75 -3.87
CA PHE A 282 -8.21 -5.98 -2.44
C PHE A 282 -6.88 -5.77 -1.70
N CYS A 283 -6.88 -4.94 -0.65
CA CYS A 283 -5.65 -4.43 -0.07
C CYS A 283 -5.65 -4.53 1.46
N PHE A 284 -4.54 -4.99 2.04
CA PHE A 284 -4.27 -4.87 3.48
C PHE A 284 -2.90 -4.27 3.73
N TYR A 285 -2.83 -3.02 4.18
CA TYR A 285 -1.54 -2.39 4.51
C TYR A 285 -1.45 -2.17 6.02
N HIS A 286 -0.33 -2.59 6.62
CA HIS A 286 -0.11 -2.52 8.06
C HIS A 286 -1.24 -3.19 8.87
N ASN A 287 -1.68 -4.36 8.42
CA ASN A 287 -2.72 -5.12 9.09
C ASN A 287 -2.48 -6.62 8.94
N ASN A 288 -2.22 -7.30 10.06
CA ASN A 288 -2.11 -8.75 10.07
C ASN A 288 -3.41 -9.37 9.58
N VAL A 289 -3.33 -10.44 8.79
CA VAL A 289 -4.50 -11.03 8.15
C VAL A 289 -4.45 -12.56 8.14
N SER A 290 -5.63 -13.17 8.28
CA SER A 290 -5.86 -14.59 8.00
C SER A 290 -6.96 -14.73 6.97
N ILE A 291 -6.70 -15.53 5.94
CA ILE A 291 -7.61 -15.80 4.85
C ILE A 291 -7.72 -17.30 4.67
N GLU A 292 -8.94 -17.82 4.78
CA GLU A 292 -9.23 -19.25 4.71
C GLU A 292 -10.35 -19.56 3.73
N ASN A 293 -10.24 -20.63 2.94
CA ASN A 293 -11.32 -21.17 2.11
C ASN A 293 -11.99 -20.10 1.23
N SER A 294 -11.20 -19.26 0.57
CA SER A 294 -11.65 -18.03 -0.11
C SER A 294 -11.10 -17.94 -1.53
N SER A 295 -11.57 -16.99 -2.34
CA SER A 295 -11.06 -16.80 -3.70
C SER A 295 -10.99 -15.33 -4.13
N PHE A 296 -10.01 -15.02 -4.99
CA PHE A 296 -9.77 -13.69 -5.56
C PHE A 296 -9.59 -13.82 -7.07
N ASN A 297 -10.59 -13.37 -7.83
CA ASN A 297 -10.64 -13.69 -9.26
C ASN A 297 -11.03 -12.51 -10.14
N ASN A 298 -10.63 -12.55 -11.41
CA ASN A 298 -11.03 -11.56 -12.42
C ASN A 298 -10.67 -10.11 -12.05
N SER A 299 -9.64 -9.90 -11.23
CA SER A 299 -9.10 -8.56 -10.94
C SER A 299 -8.58 -7.91 -12.22
N LYS A 300 -8.82 -6.61 -12.37
CA LYS A 300 -8.24 -5.74 -13.40
C LYS A 300 -7.11 -4.84 -12.86
N ALA A 301 -6.73 -5.01 -11.60
CA ALA A 301 -5.65 -4.28 -10.96
C ALA A 301 -4.27 -4.89 -11.26
N GLU A 302 -3.19 -4.21 -10.85
CA GLU A 302 -1.83 -4.77 -10.81
C GLU A 302 -1.81 -6.02 -9.90
N ASP A 303 -2.53 -5.97 -8.77
CA ASP A 303 -2.59 -7.08 -7.81
C ASP A 303 -4.06 -7.46 -7.50
N ALA A 304 -4.43 -8.73 -7.57
CA ALA A 304 -5.76 -9.13 -7.08
C ALA A 304 -5.88 -8.97 -5.56
N LEU A 305 -4.83 -9.39 -4.85
CA LEU A 305 -4.60 -9.13 -3.43
C LEU A 305 -3.21 -8.50 -3.26
N ASN A 306 -3.12 -7.40 -2.51
CA ASN A 306 -1.82 -6.86 -2.11
C ASN A 306 -1.79 -6.65 -0.59
N ILE A 307 -0.78 -7.23 0.06
CA ILE A 307 -0.59 -7.12 1.50
C ILE A 307 0.79 -6.54 1.78
N LYS A 308 0.86 -5.52 2.64
CA LYS A 308 2.12 -4.83 2.94
C LYS A 308 2.37 -4.78 4.44
N LYS A 309 3.62 -5.03 4.84
CA LYS A 309 4.13 -4.85 6.22
C LYS A 309 3.25 -5.54 7.27
N SER A 310 2.98 -6.83 7.09
CA SER A 310 1.99 -7.57 7.89
C SER A 310 2.38 -9.04 8.08
N GLU A 311 1.87 -9.66 9.14
CA GLU A 311 1.82 -11.12 9.27
C GLU A 311 0.62 -11.67 8.50
N VAL A 312 0.85 -12.68 7.66
CA VAL A 312 -0.14 -13.19 6.70
C VAL A 312 -0.26 -14.70 6.82
N ASN A 313 -1.49 -15.19 6.97
CA ASN A 313 -1.79 -16.62 6.97
C ASN A 313 -2.85 -16.92 5.90
N ILE A 314 -2.50 -17.71 4.89
CA ILE A 314 -3.36 -18.10 3.77
C ILE A 314 -3.53 -19.62 3.77
N GLU A 315 -4.77 -20.10 3.77
CA GLU A 315 -5.10 -21.52 3.75
C GLU A 315 -6.28 -21.80 2.82
N ASN A 316 -6.15 -22.76 1.90
CA ASN A 316 -7.25 -23.15 0.99
C ASN A 316 -7.77 -21.96 0.17
N VAL A 317 -6.89 -21.22 -0.49
CA VAL A 317 -7.26 -20.04 -1.28
C VAL A 317 -6.97 -20.24 -2.75
N GLU A 318 -7.80 -19.65 -3.62
CA GLU A 318 -7.58 -19.62 -5.06
C GLU A 318 -7.47 -18.18 -5.59
N PHE A 319 -6.46 -17.95 -6.42
CA PHE A 319 -6.26 -16.72 -7.17
C PHE A 319 -6.33 -17.05 -8.65
N SER A 320 -7.35 -16.56 -9.37
CA SER A 320 -7.55 -16.96 -10.75
C SER A 320 -8.03 -15.89 -11.72
N ASP A 321 -7.62 -16.02 -12.99
CA ASP A 321 -8.08 -15.18 -14.11
C ASP A 321 -7.85 -13.67 -13.89
N ASN A 322 -6.80 -13.30 -13.16
CA ASN A 322 -6.47 -11.90 -12.88
C ASN A 322 -5.65 -11.26 -14.02
N SER A 323 -5.82 -9.96 -14.25
CA SER A 323 -5.20 -9.22 -15.35
C SER A 323 -3.70 -8.96 -15.20
N SER A 324 -3.18 -9.15 -14.00
CA SER A 324 -1.76 -9.08 -13.66
C SER A 324 -1.53 -10.07 -12.52
N ASP A 325 -1.04 -9.64 -11.35
CA ASP A 325 -0.55 -10.54 -10.32
C ASP A 325 -1.71 -11.09 -9.47
N GLY A 326 -1.59 -12.35 -9.07
CA GLY A 326 -2.56 -13.00 -8.19
C GLY A 326 -2.47 -12.46 -6.76
N PHE A 327 -1.27 -12.51 -6.18
CA PHE A 327 -0.99 -12.02 -4.84
C PHE A 327 0.40 -11.41 -4.75
N ASP A 328 0.46 -10.15 -4.31
CA ASP A 328 1.70 -9.44 -3.97
C ASP A 328 1.81 -9.30 -2.43
N CYS A 329 2.94 -9.72 -1.85
CA CYS A 329 3.27 -9.50 -0.44
C CYS A 329 4.65 -8.84 -0.22
N ASP A 330 4.63 -7.58 0.16
CA ASP A 330 5.83 -6.80 0.47
C ASP A 330 6.07 -6.66 1.98
N TYR A 331 7.31 -6.90 2.42
CA TYR A 331 7.73 -6.79 3.82
C TYR A 331 6.87 -7.63 4.78
N CYS A 332 6.50 -8.83 4.37
CA CYS A 332 5.58 -9.69 5.09
C CYS A 332 6.29 -10.77 5.94
N GLN A 333 5.53 -11.36 6.85
CA GLN A 333 5.76 -12.72 7.36
C GLN A 333 4.64 -13.62 6.85
N LEU A 334 4.92 -14.41 5.81
CA LEU A 334 3.93 -15.16 5.05
C LEU A 334 3.93 -16.65 5.39
N ASN A 335 2.82 -17.16 5.89
CA ASN A 335 2.51 -18.59 5.90
C ASN A 335 1.40 -18.85 4.88
N LEU A 336 1.67 -19.69 3.88
CA LEU A 336 0.72 -19.99 2.81
C LEU A 336 0.67 -21.49 2.57
N ASN A 337 -0.54 -22.06 2.60
CA ASN A 337 -0.73 -23.49 2.46
C ASN A 337 -1.99 -23.85 1.65
N ASN A 338 -1.90 -24.95 0.91
CA ASN A 338 -2.98 -25.48 0.05
C ASN A 338 -3.63 -24.40 -0.83
N THR A 339 -2.84 -23.76 -1.69
CA THR A 339 -3.27 -22.59 -2.46
C THR A 339 -3.03 -22.81 -3.95
N PHE A 340 -3.91 -22.23 -4.77
CA PHE A 340 -3.87 -22.35 -6.22
C PHE A 340 -3.76 -20.99 -6.89
N PHE A 341 -2.81 -20.84 -7.80
CA PHE A 341 -2.62 -19.65 -8.64
C PHE A 341 -2.79 -20.04 -10.10
N ARG A 342 -3.91 -19.64 -10.71
CA ARG A 342 -4.32 -20.12 -12.04
C ARG A 342 -4.58 -18.99 -13.02
N LYS A 343 -3.95 -19.03 -14.20
CA LYS A 343 -4.31 -18.15 -15.32
C LYS A 343 -4.21 -16.65 -14.98
N ASN A 344 -3.29 -16.27 -14.10
CA ASN A 344 -2.99 -14.86 -13.85
C ASN A 344 -2.10 -14.34 -14.99
N LYS A 345 -2.35 -13.13 -15.49
CA LYS A 345 -1.57 -12.56 -16.61
C LYS A 345 -0.24 -11.93 -16.16
N GLY A 346 0.01 -11.84 -14.87
CA GLY A 346 1.30 -11.49 -14.29
C GLY A 346 1.86 -12.67 -13.50
N ASP A 347 2.37 -12.38 -12.32
CA ASP A 347 2.89 -13.38 -11.40
C ASP A 347 1.75 -14.07 -10.62
N GLY A 348 1.89 -15.35 -10.27
CA GLY A 348 0.97 -16.00 -9.36
C GLY A 348 1.10 -15.41 -7.96
N LEU A 349 2.29 -15.56 -7.38
CA LEU A 349 2.72 -14.97 -6.12
C LEU A 349 3.98 -14.13 -6.35
N ASP A 350 3.98 -12.83 -6.03
CA ASP A 350 5.18 -11.97 -6.00
C ASP A 350 5.45 -11.52 -4.57
N ILE A 351 6.71 -11.62 -4.14
CA ILE A 351 7.13 -11.21 -2.81
C ILE A 351 8.43 -10.42 -2.83
N SER A 352 8.50 -9.41 -1.96
CA SER A 352 9.68 -8.55 -1.77
C SER A 352 9.97 -8.36 -0.28
N HIS A 353 11.23 -8.50 0.14
CA HIS A 353 11.64 -8.38 1.55
C HIS A 353 10.83 -9.23 2.55
N THR A 354 10.36 -10.40 2.13
CA THR A 354 9.39 -11.20 2.88
C THR A 354 10.04 -12.45 3.46
N GLN A 355 9.72 -12.75 4.72
CA GLN A 355 9.99 -14.07 5.31
C GLN A 355 8.82 -14.99 4.97
N PHE A 356 9.06 -16.17 4.40
CA PHE A 356 7.97 -17.03 3.93
C PHE A 356 8.13 -18.51 4.26
N ASN A 357 6.99 -19.16 4.45
CA ASN A 357 6.84 -20.61 4.51
C ASN A 357 5.62 -20.98 3.66
N VAL A 358 5.89 -21.49 2.45
CA VAL A 358 4.90 -21.81 1.43
C VAL A 358 4.84 -23.32 1.24
N LYS A 359 3.65 -23.91 1.36
CA LYS A 359 3.46 -25.37 1.28
C LYS A 359 2.27 -25.73 0.39
N ASN A 360 2.35 -26.88 -0.28
CA ASN A 360 1.24 -27.48 -1.02
C ASN A 360 0.61 -26.47 -2.00
N VAL A 361 1.37 -26.03 -2.98
CA VAL A 361 0.98 -24.95 -3.89
C VAL A 361 1.02 -25.39 -5.34
N LEU A 362 0.05 -24.95 -6.12
CA LEU A 362 0.02 -25.13 -7.57
C LEU A 362 0.05 -23.75 -8.26
N PHE A 363 1.04 -23.58 -9.13
CA PHE A 363 1.14 -22.46 -10.06
C PHE A 363 0.87 -22.98 -11.46
N GLU A 364 -0.26 -22.58 -12.06
CA GLU A 364 -0.74 -23.14 -13.33
C GLU A 364 -1.14 -22.05 -14.31
N ASN A 365 -0.53 -22.05 -15.50
CA ASN A 365 -0.82 -21.12 -16.59
C ASN A 365 -0.69 -19.63 -16.21
N ASN A 366 0.21 -19.26 -15.28
CA ASN A 366 0.52 -17.84 -15.03
C ASN A 366 1.42 -17.31 -16.16
N LEU A 367 1.07 -16.15 -16.72
CA LEU A 367 1.70 -15.67 -17.96
C LEU A 367 3.14 -15.21 -17.74
N ASP A 368 3.49 -14.71 -16.54
CA ASP A 368 4.87 -14.41 -16.18
C ASP A 368 5.44 -15.49 -15.24
N LYS A 369 5.53 -15.24 -13.93
CA LYS A 369 6.09 -16.23 -12.98
C LYS A 369 4.98 -16.94 -12.21
N GLY A 370 5.17 -18.22 -11.91
CA GLY A 370 4.35 -18.89 -10.90
C GLY A 370 4.61 -18.27 -9.51
N PHE A 371 5.86 -18.32 -9.07
CA PHE A 371 6.32 -17.70 -7.83
C PHE A 371 7.54 -16.82 -8.08
N SER A 372 7.42 -15.53 -7.78
CA SER A 372 8.50 -14.55 -7.85
C SER A 372 9.03 -14.24 -6.44
N VAL A 373 10.22 -14.73 -6.13
CA VAL A 373 10.93 -14.52 -4.86
C VAL A 373 11.96 -13.41 -5.05
N GLY A 374 11.61 -12.19 -4.65
CA GLY A 374 12.42 -10.99 -4.90
C GLY A 374 13.04 -10.36 -3.64
N GLU A 375 14.08 -9.56 -3.89
CA GLU A 375 14.65 -8.57 -2.98
C GLU A 375 14.82 -9.04 -1.52
N ASN A 376 15.87 -9.81 -1.26
CA ASN A 376 16.23 -10.27 0.08
C ASN A 376 15.09 -11.00 0.83
N SER A 377 14.17 -11.63 0.09
CA SER A 377 13.18 -12.53 0.67
C SER A 377 13.86 -13.83 1.10
N ASN A 378 13.39 -14.45 2.18
CA ASN A 378 13.99 -15.65 2.73
C ASN A 378 12.91 -16.63 3.18
N GLY A 379 12.99 -17.87 2.74
CA GLY A 379 11.99 -18.83 3.16
C GLY A 379 12.12 -20.24 2.64
N TYR A 380 11.04 -20.98 2.91
CA TYR A 380 10.90 -22.39 2.61
C TYR A 380 9.73 -22.64 1.66
N LEU A 381 9.93 -23.51 0.68
CA LEU A 381 8.92 -23.98 -0.26
C LEU A 381 8.85 -25.50 -0.23
N GLU A 382 7.67 -26.06 0.06
CA GLU A 382 7.45 -27.50 0.14
C GLU A 382 6.26 -27.94 -0.72
N ASN A 383 6.40 -29.05 -1.45
CA ASN A 383 5.33 -29.64 -2.26
C ASN A 383 4.71 -28.63 -3.25
N ALA A 384 5.55 -28.05 -4.12
CA ALA A 384 5.11 -27.09 -5.13
C ALA A 384 5.10 -27.71 -6.53
N THR A 385 4.09 -27.39 -7.32
CA THR A 385 4.01 -27.79 -8.74
C THR A 385 3.84 -26.56 -9.63
N GLY A 386 4.65 -26.48 -10.68
CA GLY A 386 4.56 -25.47 -11.74
C GLY A 386 4.14 -26.12 -13.05
N ILE A 387 3.10 -25.57 -13.68
CA ILE A 387 2.55 -26.09 -14.94
C ILE A 387 2.30 -24.92 -15.90
N HIS A 388 2.99 -24.94 -17.05
CA HIS A 388 2.79 -23.98 -18.14
C HIS A 388 2.87 -22.50 -17.72
N ASN A 389 3.70 -22.17 -16.73
CA ASN A 389 4.08 -20.79 -16.48
C ASN A 389 5.24 -20.41 -17.41
N ASN A 390 5.46 -19.11 -17.68
CA ASN A 390 6.66 -18.70 -18.42
C ASN A 390 7.93 -19.00 -17.60
N ILE A 391 7.91 -18.72 -16.30
CA ILE A 391 8.87 -19.21 -15.31
C ILE A 391 8.09 -19.81 -14.15
N ASP A 392 8.32 -21.06 -13.75
CA ASP A 392 7.55 -21.62 -12.62
C ASP A 392 7.93 -20.93 -11.30
N ILE A 393 9.23 -20.81 -11.01
CA ILE A 393 9.75 -20.11 -9.83
C ILE A 393 10.94 -19.24 -10.25
N ALA A 394 10.86 -17.93 -10.01
CA ALA A 394 11.96 -16.99 -10.18
C ALA A 394 12.55 -16.62 -8.83
N LEU A 395 13.84 -16.86 -8.63
CA LEU A 395 14.58 -16.50 -7.44
C LEU A 395 15.54 -15.32 -7.77
N LYS A 396 15.38 -14.19 -7.09
CA LYS A 396 16.04 -12.92 -7.48
C LYS A 396 16.74 -12.23 -6.31
N ASP A 397 17.71 -11.39 -6.63
CA ASP A 397 18.11 -10.23 -5.83
C ASP A 397 18.39 -10.54 -4.34
N SER A 398 19.51 -11.18 -4.02
CA SER A 398 19.92 -11.60 -2.66
C SER A 398 18.96 -12.51 -1.90
N SER A 399 17.87 -12.98 -2.53
CA SER A 399 16.90 -13.82 -1.85
C SER A 399 17.44 -15.23 -1.56
N TYR A 400 16.91 -15.85 -0.52
CA TYR A 400 17.21 -17.21 -0.11
C TYR A 400 15.96 -18.08 -0.23
N LEU A 401 16.08 -19.20 -0.92
CA LEU A 401 15.00 -20.17 -1.05
C LEU A 401 15.53 -21.57 -0.73
N LYS A 402 14.91 -22.19 0.28
CA LYS A 402 15.09 -23.61 0.58
C LYS A 402 13.88 -24.38 0.09
N THR A 403 14.09 -25.50 -0.59
CA THR A 403 13.00 -26.25 -1.23
C THR A 403 12.98 -27.72 -0.90
N LYS A 404 11.80 -28.34 -0.88
CA LYS A 404 11.61 -29.78 -0.76
C LYS A 404 10.43 -30.25 -1.62
N ASN A 405 10.57 -31.38 -2.31
CA ASN A 405 9.53 -31.97 -3.16
C ASN A 405 8.96 -30.99 -4.20
N ILE A 406 9.82 -30.46 -5.08
CA ILE A 406 9.42 -29.48 -6.09
C ILE A 406 9.28 -30.12 -7.46
N ASN A 407 8.12 -29.96 -8.08
CA ASN A 407 7.86 -30.27 -9.48
C ASN A 407 7.65 -28.97 -10.27
N ALA A 408 8.70 -28.16 -10.35
CA ALA A 408 8.70 -26.84 -10.98
C ALA A 408 10.13 -26.45 -11.39
N LYS A 409 10.28 -25.69 -12.48
CA LYS A 409 11.57 -25.13 -12.87
C LYS A 409 11.89 -23.88 -12.05
N ILE A 410 13.13 -23.79 -11.55
CA ILE A 410 13.61 -22.64 -10.79
C ILE A 410 14.64 -21.89 -11.62
N GLU A 411 14.41 -20.61 -11.87
CA GLU A 411 15.36 -19.70 -12.51
C GLU A 411 15.90 -18.68 -11.51
N SER A 412 17.22 -18.57 -11.43
CA SER A 412 17.90 -17.68 -10.48
C SER A 412 18.68 -16.59 -11.21
N TYR A 413 18.45 -15.31 -10.87
CA TYR A 413 19.16 -14.19 -11.51
C TYR A 413 19.19 -12.93 -10.64
N ILE A 414 20.03 -11.97 -11.03
CA ILE A 414 20.06 -10.62 -10.43
C ILE A 414 19.29 -9.69 -11.38
N LYS A 415 18.14 -9.18 -10.93
CA LYS A 415 17.34 -8.18 -11.65
C LYS A 415 17.83 -6.77 -11.34
N LYS A 416 18.33 -6.55 -10.12
CA LYS A 416 18.72 -5.25 -9.58
C LYS A 416 20.19 -5.29 -9.14
N ASN A 417 21.06 -4.60 -9.88
CA ASN A 417 22.53 -4.69 -9.78
C ASN A 417 23.18 -4.30 -8.43
N TYR A 418 22.41 -3.86 -7.45
CA TYR A 418 22.89 -3.54 -6.10
C TYR A 418 22.60 -4.65 -5.08
N PHE A 419 21.85 -5.69 -5.47
CA PHE A 419 21.76 -6.94 -4.74
C PHE A 419 22.86 -7.91 -5.17
N SER A 420 23.15 -8.87 -4.30
CA SER A 420 23.98 -10.03 -4.60
C SER A 420 23.21 -11.12 -5.34
N SER A 421 23.92 -12.15 -5.79
CA SER A 421 23.29 -13.38 -6.27
C SER A 421 22.37 -13.96 -5.19
N PRO A 422 21.19 -14.50 -5.58
CA PRO A 422 20.35 -15.23 -4.66
C PRO A 422 20.91 -16.64 -4.39
N THR A 423 20.40 -17.29 -3.34
CA THR A 423 20.83 -18.61 -2.87
C THR A 423 19.67 -19.60 -2.91
N LEU A 424 19.87 -20.72 -3.61
CA LEU A 424 18.93 -21.85 -3.66
C LEU A 424 19.53 -23.05 -2.92
N VAL A 425 18.74 -23.68 -2.04
CA VAL A 425 19.09 -24.93 -1.36
C VAL A 425 17.97 -25.95 -1.59
N GLN A 426 18.31 -27.12 -2.12
CA GLN A 426 17.34 -28.19 -2.41
C GLN A 426 17.56 -29.36 -1.44
N GLU A 427 16.47 -29.83 -0.83
CA GLU A 427 16.41 -31.03 0.04
C GLU A 427 15.90 -32.27 -0.67
#